data_AF-A0A1Y4VGK9-F1
#
_entry.id   AF-A0A1Y4VGK9-F1
#
_cell.length_a   1.000
_cell.length_b   1.000
_cell.length_c   1.000
_cell.angle_alpha   90.00
_cell.angle_beta   90.00
_cell.angle_gamma   90.00
#
_symmetry.space_group_name_H-M   'P 1'
#
loop_
_entity.id
_entity.type
_entity.pdbx_description
1 polymer ?
#
loop_
_entity_poly.entity_id
_entity_poly.type
_entity_poly.pdbx_seq_one_letter_code
_entity_poly.pdbx_strand_id
1 'polypeptide(L)'
;MNTNKIFALAFNFFRHWKVRENRVTLIEKLDTGGVGSLFDIQKECERRGLPLSFHVIRHGDYEVSLRNLPGLFALFTKKAYYMATSAHIFLNDNFMPMAYMDIAPETTVVQLWHGMGSFKKFGGSTDLEPELLSELKQVNENVTHILASSEHIRKNYAEAFCVPEGKVLAIGCPQADYYFRNHDVREVRKRLEEQFPQMKGKKLALYAPTFRDDAEKDRELLSHFDFEKFNRQCGEEYCLAVRLHPQIQSSKVPEQVPDLTGYPDVRELLLMTDLLIADYSSIAVEYSLLERPILLYAFDKEWYLDKDRGFYYDYEDTAPGPILTTMDDLCGCIRRQGWEIDKVKAFARLHNDFFDSQSARRVAEFYFPPGCLGTETAPENAGTFANEKYQRKETIQNMKIIAGLGNPTDQYKGTRHNVGFMAIDRLSEAEGIAVNQHKHKAMTGSGFIGGQRVLLMKPLTYMNLSGESIRAAADFYKVEPEDILIIYDDISLEPGMLRIRKKGSAGGHNGIKSIIKHLGCDTFPRIRVGIGGEKHPGQDLADYVLGHFSGEEKELLDEALDKAVKAAQLIAADEIDEAMNRYSVGKKKRAKVNEEV
;
A
#
# COMPACT_ATOMS: atom_id res chain seq x y z
N MET A 1 29.12 -21.40 0.81
CA MET A 1 28.01 -22.25 0.34
C MET A 1 26.98 -21.32 -0.28
N ASN A 2 26.61 -21.53 -1.55
CA ASN A 2 25.76 -20.60 -2.31
C ASN A 2 24.33 -20.58 -1.72
N THR A 3 23.91 -19.44 -1.16
CA THR A 3 22.59 -19.24 -0.52
C THR A 3 21.41 -19.65 -1.41
N ASN A 4 21.53 -19.51 -2.75
CA ASN A 4 20.51 -19.95 -3.69
C ASN A 4 20.33 -21.48 -3.69
N LYS A 5 21.43 -22.23 -3.74
CA LYS A 5 21.41 -23.69 -3.71
C LYS A 5 20.92 -24.21 -2.35
N ILE A 6 21.26 -23.55 -1.25
CA ILE A 6 20.77 -23.92 0.09
C ILE A 6 19.26 -23.73 0.18
N PHE A 7 18.75 -22.60 -0.31
CA PHE A 7 17.32 -22.33 -0.31
C PHE A 7 16.56 -23.35 -1.16
N ALA A 8 17.09 -23.68 -2.34
CA ALA A 8 16.54 -24.71 -3.20
C ALA A 8 16.56 -26.11 -2.54
N LEU A 9 17.62 -26.47 -1.82
CA LEU A 9 17.66 -27.73 -1.06
C LEU A 9 16.57 -27.79 0.02
N ALA A 10 16.37 -26.69 0.77
CA ALA A 10 15.30 -26.60 1.75
C ALA A 10 13.91 -26.68 1.10
N PHE A 11 13.70 -25.97 0.00
CA PHE A 11 12.47 -26.04 -0.79
C PHE A 11 12.20 -27.47 -1.27
N ASN A 12 13.19 -28.11 -1.90
CA ASN A 12 13.08 -29.48 -2.43
C ASN A 12 12.84 -30.51 -1.33
N PHE A 13 13.35 -30.28 -0.12
CA PHE A 13 12.96 -31.08 1.04
C PHE A 13 11.45 -30.96 1.29
N PHE A 14 10.92 -29.73 1.41
CA PHE A 14 9.51 -29.47 1.70
C PHE A 14 8.53 -29.77 0.54
N ARG A 15 9.02 -29.97 -0.69
CA ARG A 15 8.18 -30.29 -1.85
C ARG A 15 7.39 -31.60 -1.72
N HIS A 16 7.80 -32.48 -0.81
CA HIS A 16 7.13 -33.76 -0.54
C HIS A 16 5.81 -33.59 0.23
N TRP A 17 5.51 -32.37 0.72
CA TRP A 17 4.25 -32.06 1.37
C TRP A 17 3.20 -31.62 0.35
N LYS A 18 1.93 -31.93 0.63
CA LYS A 18 0.81 -31.60 -0.25
C LYS A 18 0.74 -30.08 -0.53
N VAL A 19 0.70 -29.73 -1.81
CA VAL A 19 0.38 -28.38 -2.29
C VAL A 19 -1.02 -27.98 -1.81
N ARG A 20 -1.14 -26.77 -1.27
CA ARG A 20 -2.41 -26.22 -0.79
C ARG A 20 -2.94 -25.20 -1.80
N GLU A 21 -4.13 -25.48 -2.34
CA GLU A 21 -4.81 -24.64 -3.35
C GLU A 21 -4.97 -23.19 -2.89
N ASN A 22 -5.24 -22.98 -1.60
CA ASN A 22 -5.45 -21.66 -1.04
C ASN A 22 -4.15 -20.93 -0.62
N ARG A 23 -2.98 -21.51 -0.84
CA ARG A 23 -1.71 -20.92 -0.40
C ARG A 23 -1.00 -20.25 -1.58
N VAL A 24 -0.62 -18.99 -1.37
CA VAL A 24 0.06 -18.16 -2.36
C VAL A 24 1.37 -17.63 -1.77
N THR A 25 2.46 -17.72 -2.52
CA THR A 25 3.72 -17.06 -2.16
C THR A 25 3.99 -15.87 -3.06
N LEU A 26 4.36 -14.74 -2.46
CA LEU A 26 4.83 -13.53 -3.15
C LEU A 26 6.33 -13.38 -2.93
N ILE A 27 7.10 -13.23 -4.00
CA ILE A 27 8.55 -13.05 -3.98
C ILE A 27 8.87 -11.61 -4.39
N GLU A 28 9.11 -10.77 -3.40
CA GLU A 28 9.51 -9.37 -3.55
C GLU A 28 11.06 -9.29 -3.53
N LYS A 29 11.69 -9.52 -4.69
CA LYS A 29 13.14 -9.47 -4.82
C LYS A 29 13.67 -8.05 -5.02
N LEU A 30 12.95 -7.25 -5.78
CA LEU A 30 13.10 -5.80 -5.79
C LEU A 30 12.26 -5.24 -4.64
N ASP A 31 12.88 -4.54 -3.69
CA ASP A 31 12.17 -3.95 -2.56
C ASP A 31 11.30 -2.79 -3.05
N THR A 32 9.99 -2.99 -2.96
CA THR A 32 9.00 -1.98 -3.34
C THR A 32 8.37 -1.33 -2.11
N GLY A 33 8.76 -1.73 -0.89
CA GLY A 33 8.09 -1.27 0.33
C GLY A 33 6.64 -1.75 0.45
N GLY A 34 6.27 -2.87 -0.19
CA GLY A 34 4.90 -3.39 -0.14
C GLY A 34 3.93 -2.77 -1.15
N VAL A 35 4.43 -2.23 -2.27
CA VAL A 35 3.61 -1.66 -3.35
C VAL A 35 3.88 -2.30 -4.71
N GLY A 36 3.04 -2.01 -5.71
CA GLY A 36 3.22 -2.57 -7.06
C GLY A 36 2.59 -3.95 -7.23
N SER A 37 2.89 -4.60 -8.36
CA SER A 37 2.01 -5.62 -8.92
C SER A 37 1.71 -6.81 -8.00
N LEU A 38 2.69 -7.29 -7.22
CA LEU A 38 2.49 -8.38 -6.25
C LEU A 38 1.40 -8.05 -5.23
N PHE A 39 1.50 -6.86 -4.64
CA PHE A 39 0.61 -6.42 -3.56
C PHE A 39 -0.71 -5.88 -4.10
N ASP A 40 -0.73 -5.35 -5.33
CA ASP A 40 -1.99 -5.00 -6.00
C ASP A 40 -2.83 -6.26 -6.28
N ILE A 41 -2.22 -7.38 -6.70
CA ILE A 41 -2.91 -8.68 -6.82
C ILE A 41 -3.41 -9.17 -5.46
N GLN A 42 -2.57 -9.12 -4.41
CA GLN A 42 -2.97 -9.52 -3.07
C GLN A 42 -4.20 -8.73 -2.59
N LYS A 43 -4.15 -7.39 -2.67
CA LYS A 43 -5.25 -6.51 -2.25
C LYS A 43 -6.52 -6.79 -3.03
N GLU A 44 -6.42 -7.07 -4.32
CA GLU A 44 -7.57 -7.41 -5.14
C GLU A 44 -8.19 -8.76 -4.74
N CYS A 45 -7.38 -9.77 -4.44
CA CYS A 45 -7.86 -11.05 -3.92
C CYS A 45 -8.55 -10.89 -2.55
N GLU A 46 -7.98 -10.08 -1.66
CA GLU A 46 -8.57 -9.73 -0.36
C GLU A 46 -9.90 -8.98 -0.53
N ARG A 47 -9.96 -8.00 -1.44
CA ARG A 47 -11.17 -7.24 -1.78
C ARG A 47 -12.29 -8.15 -2.33
N ARG A 48 -11.93 -9.20 -3.05
CA ARG A 48 -12.87 -10.21 -3.57
C ARG A 48 -13.26 -11.27 -2.53
N GLY A 49 -12.72 -11.20 -1.31
CA GLY A 49 -13.01 -12.16 -0.24
C GLY A 49 -12.52 -13.57 -0.53
N LEU A 50 -11.46 -13.72 -1.34
CA LEU A 50 -10.91 -15.03 -1.65
C LEU A 50 -10.23 -15.62 -0.41
N PRO A 51 -10.47 -16.90 -0.06
CA PRO A 51 -9.94 -17.53 1.16
C PRO A 51 -8.46 -17.92 1.03
N LEU A 52 -7.62 -17.01 0.53
CA LEU A 52 -6.21 -17.22 0.23
C LEU A 52 -5.31 -16.85 1.41
N SER A 53 -4.26 -17.64 1.62
CA SER A 53 -3.20 -17.39 2.59
C SER A 53 -1.94 -16.95 1.86
N PHE A 54 -1.58 -15.67 2.00
CA PHE A 54 -0.40 -15.07 1.37
C PHE A 54 0.83 -15.16 2.27
N HIS A 55 1.95 -15.57 1.68
CA HIS A 55 3.26 -15.61 2.34
C HIS A 55 4.29 -14.84 1.52
N VAL A 56 5.02 -13.92 2.16
CA VAL A 56 5.95 -13.03 1.45
C VAL A 56 7.40 -13.41 1.76
N ILE A 57 8.19 -13.54 0.70
CA ILE A 57 9.64 -13.61 0.74
C ILE A 57 10.18 -12.29 0.18
N ARG A 58 10.90 -11.54 1.01
CA ARG A 58 11.46 -10.22 0.69
C ARG A 58 12.94 -10.28 0.42
N HIS A 59 13.46 -9.26 -0.24
CA HIS A 59 14.89 -9.06 -0.47
C HIS A 59 15.73 -9.24 0.81
N GLY A 60 15.37 -8.52 1.88
CA GLY A 60 16.06 -8.55 3.17
C GLY A 60 16.10 -9.93 3.86
N ASP A 61 15.23 -10.87 3.47
CA ASP A 61 15.29 -12.22 4.02
C ASP A 61 16.56 -12.97 3.61
N TYR A 62 17.16 -12.60 2.46
CA TYR A 62 18.38 -13.20 1.94
C TYR A 62 19.66 -12.59 2.53
N GLU A 63 19.55 -11.49 3.28
CA GLU A 63 20.72 -10.80 3.80
C GLU A 63 21.47 -11.67 4.81
N VAL A 64 22.67 -12.10 4.42
CA VAL A 64 23.54 -12.90 5.27
C VAL A 64 24.30 -11.98 6.21
N SER A 65 23.78 -11.78 7.42
CA SER A 65 24.45 -11.01 8.48
C SER A 65 24.24 -11.65 9.86
N LEU A 66 25.17 -11.42 10.79
CA LEU A 66 25.06 -11.87 12.19
C LEU A 66 23.78 -11.36 12.87
N ARG A 67 23.25 -10.22 12.42
CA ARG A 67 22.02 -9.60 12.94
C ARG A 67 20.75 -10.25 12.37
N ASN A 68 20.85 -10.98 11.26
CA ASN A 68 19.71 -11.59 10.55
C ASN A 68 19.67 -13.13 10.67
N LEU A 69 20.38 -13.73 11.64
CA LEU A 69 20.35 -15.19 11.84
C LEU A 69 18.93 -15.77 12.04
N PRO A 70 18.01 -15.12 12.80
CA PRO A 70 16.63 -15.59 12.90
C PRO A 70 15.87 -15.51 11.56
N GLY A 71 16.13 -14.47 10.77
CA GLY A 71 15.52 -14.28 9.43
C GLY A 71 15.98 -15.36 8.45
N LEU A 72 17.28 -15.66 8.43
CA LEU A 72 17.83 -16.77 7.65
C LEU A 72 17.27 -18.13 8.09
N PHE A 73 17.14 -18.38 9.39
CA PHE A 73 16.52 -19.60 9.88
C PHE A 73 15.06 -19.71 9.41
N ALA A 74 14.28 -18.63 9.53
CA ALA A 74 12.91 -18.57 9.02
C ALA A 74 12.83 -18.75 7.50
N LEU A 75 13.82 -18.21 6.76
CA LEU A 75 13.92 -18.35 5.30
C LEU A 75 14.06 -19.83 4.90
N PHE A 76 15.04 -20.54 5.48
CA PHE A 76 15.31 -21.95 5.14
C PHE A 76 14.34 -22.95 5.79
N THR A 77 13.45 -22.51 6.66
CA THR A 77 12.43 -23.38 7.29
C THR A 77 11.03 -22.97 6.85
N LYS A 78 10.42 -22.01 7.56
CA LYS A 78 9.03 -21.59 7.39
C LYS A 78 8.74 -21.06 5.98
N LYS A 79 9.60 -20.20 5.43
CA LYS A 79 9.38 -19.60 4.11
C LYS A 79 9.59 -20.61 2.98
N ALA A 80 10.65 -21.41 3.04
CA ALA A 80 10.86 -22.53 2.11
C ALA A 80 9.67 -23.50 2.12
N TYR A 81 9.16 -23.88 3.31
CA TYR A 81 7.99 -24.74 3.45
C TYR A 81 6.74 -24.12 2.81
N TYR A 82 6.42 -22.86 3.11
CA TYR A 82 5.24 -22.21 2.54
C TYR A 82 5.32 -22.09 1.03
N MET A 83 6.49 -21.73 0.50
CA MET A 83 6.71 -21.67 -0.94
C MET A 83 6.53 -23.04 -1.58
N ALA A 84 7.15 -24.09 -1.03
CA ALA A 84 7.08 -25.46 -1.55
C ALA A 84 5.68 -26.08 -1.53
N THR A 85 4.78 -25.52 -0.73
CA THR A 85 3.40 -26.01 -0.58
C THR A 85 2.36 -24.99 -1.09
N SER A 86 2.80 -23.96 -1.82
CA SER A 86 1.90 -22.99 -2.46
C SER A 86 1.41 -23.49 -3.80
N ALA A 87 0.12 -23.31 -4.08
CA ALA A 87 -0.43 -23.55 -5.41
C ALA A 87 -0.05 -22.44 -6.40
N HIS A 88 0.19 -21.22 -5.91
CA HIS A 88 0.59 -20.10 -6.75
C HIS A 88 1.81 -19.38 -6.16
N ILE A 89 2.77 -19.04 -7.02
CA ILE A 89 3.96 -18.27 -6.68
C ILE A 89 4.05 -17.09 -7.65
N PHE A 90 3.98 -15.86 -7.13
CA PHE A 90 4.19 -14.65 -7.93
C PHE A 90 5.54 -14.02 -7.61
N LEU A 91 6.26 -13.57 -8.62
CA LEU A 91 7.58 -12.93 -8.48
C LEU A 91 7.62 -11.63 -9.29
N ASN A 92 8.29 -10.60 -8.76
CA ASN A 92 8.47 -9.30 -9.42
C ASN A 92 9.86 -9.10 -10.06
N ASP A 93 10.79 -10.03 -9.84
CA ASP A 93 12.12 -10.00 -10.42
C ASP A 93 12.70 -11.43 -10.46
N ASN A 94 13.88 -11.60 -11.05
CA ASN A 94 14.55 -12.89 -11.13
C ASN A 94 14.82 -13.48 -9.75
N PHE A 95 14.39 -14.73 -9.57
CA PHE A 95 14.58 -15.48 -8.34
C PHE A 95 15.54 -16.64 -8.58
N MET A 96 16.85 -16.36 -8.51
CA MET A 96 17.91 -17.32 -8.85
C MET A 96 17.84 -18.69 -8.15
N PRO A 97 17.33 -18.85 -6.90
CA PRO A 97 17.11 -20.19 -6.34
C PRO A 97 16.24 -21.11 -7.20
N MET A 98 15.35 -20.55 -8.03
CA MET A 98 14.45 -21.29 -8.91
C MET A 98 15.18 -22.22 -9.90
N ALA A 99 16.41 -21.88 -10.30
CA ALA A 99 17.22 -22.73 -11.21
C ALA A 99 17.52 -24.13 -10.63
N TYR A 100 17.39 -24.31 -9.32
CA TYR A 100 17.75 -25.54 -8.61
C TYR A 100 16.55 -26.19 -7.90
N MET A 101 15.33 -25.69 -8.15
CA MET A 101 14.11 -26.17 -7.52
C MET A 101 13.37 -27.14 -8.42
N ASP A 102 12.80 -28.18 -7.82
CA ASP A 102 11.83 -29.04 -8.48
C ASP A 102 10.41 -28.59 -8.09
N ILE A 103 9.77 -27.79 -8.95
CA ILE A 103 8.42 -27.28 -8.71
C ILE A 103 7.38 -28.40 -8.87
N ALA A 104 6.39 -28.43 -7.99
CA ALA A 104 5.29 -29.41 -8.09
C ALA A 104 4.44 -29.11 -9.34
N PRO A 105 3.97 -30.13 -10.08
CA PRO A 105 3.15 -29.92 -11.29
C PRO A 105 1.87 -29.11 -11.04
N GLU A 106 1.33 -29.15 -9.83
CA GLU A 106 0.13 -28.42 -9.41
C GLU A 106 0.41 -26.95 -9.03
N THR A 107 1.68 -26.55 -8.92
CA THR A 107 2.10 -25.19 -8.57
C THR A 107 2.27 -24.35 -9.83
N THR A 108 1.56 -23.21 -9.88
CA THR A 108 1.70 -22.21 -10.93
C THR A 108 2.68 -21.11 -10.50
N VAL A 109 3.74 -20.90 -11.28
CA VAL A 109 4.75 -19.85 -11.06
C VAL A 109 4.55 -18.73 -12.08
N VAL A 110 4.32 -17.51 -11.61
CA VAL A 110 3.95 -16.35 -12.42
C VAL A 110 4.96 -15.21 -12.26
N GLN A 111 5.72 -14.95 -13.31
CA GLN A 111 6.64 -13.81 -13.37
C GLN A 111 5.89 -12.56 -13.79
N LEU A 112 5.76 -11.59 -12.88
CA LEU A 112 5.12 -10.30 -13.13
C LEU A 112 6.08 -9.29 -13.76
N TRP A 113 7.39 -9.49 -13.54
CA TRP A 113 8.43 -8.51 -13.79
C TRP A 113 8.20 -7.19 -13.04
N HIS A 114 9.19 -6.30 -13.05
CA HIS A 114 9.12 -4.99 -12.40
C HIS A 114 9.02 -3.84 -13.42
N GLY A 115 9.56 -4.02 -14.62
CA GLY A 115 9.54 -3.02 -15.68
C GLY A 115 8.28 -3.15 -16.54
N MET A 116 7.47 -2.12 -16.64
CA MET A 116 6.34 -2.10 -17.56
C MET A 116 6.80 -1.85 -19.00
N GLY A 117 6.18 -2.52 -19.97
CA GLY A 117 6.53 -2.40 -21.38
C GLY A 117 7.86 -3.05 -21.76
N SER A 118 8.34 -2.76 -22.97
CA SER A 118 9.61 -3.27 -23.52
C SER A 118 10.30 -2.20 -24.36
N PHE A 119 10.63 -1.04 -23.78
CA PHE A 119 11.28 0.02 -24.54
C PHE A 119 12.71 -0.36 -24.93
N LYS A 120 13.47 -0.86 -23.96
CA LYS A 120 14.84 -1.38 -24.12
C LYS A 120 14.87 -2.89 -24.06
N LYS A 121 15.91 -3.49 -24.63
CA LYS A 121 16.20 -4.91 -24.43
C LYS A 121 16.60 -5.18 -22.99
N PHE A 122 16.21 -6.35 -22.49
CA PHE A 122 16.50 -6.81 -21.13
C PHE A 122 16.61 -8.33 -21.08
N GLY A 123 17.17 -8.86 -20.00
CA GLY A 123 17.34 -10.30 -19.81
C GLY A 123 18.16 -10.94 -20.94
N GLY A 124 17.72 -12.12 -21.38
CA GLY A 124 18.34 -12.90 -22.45
C GLY A 124 18.29 -12.28 -23.84
N SER A 125 17.60 -11.14 -24.03
CA SER A 125 17.67 -10.36 -25.27
C SER A 125 18.91 -9.48 -25.34
N THR A 126 19.68 -9.38 -24.25
CA THR A 126 20.94 -8.63 -24.17
C THR A 126 22.13 -9.58 -24.25
N ASP A 127 23.32 -9.05 -24.53
CA ASP A 127 24.56 -9.83 -24.57
C ASP A 127 25.00 -10.22 -23.14
N LEU A 128 24.44 -11.33 -22.65
CA LEU A 128 24.78 -11.91 -21.35
C LEU A 128 25.90 -12.95 -21.48
N GLU A 129 26.73 -13.04 -20.43
CA GLU A 129 27.71 -14.11 -20.30
C GLU A 129 27.05 -15.50 -20.40
N PRO A 130 27.65 -16.49 -21.07
CA PRO A 130 27.03 -17.79 -21.32
C PRO A 130 26.54 -18.52 -20.06
N GLU A 131 27.26 -18.39 -18.96
CA GLU A 131 26.90 -18.99 -17.67
C GLU A 131 25.63 -18.35 -17.07
N LEU A 132 25.54 -17.02 -17.10
CA LEU A 132 24.38 -16.28 -16.63
C LEU A 132 23.15 -16.54 -17.52
N LEU A 133 23.36 -16.61 -18.84
CA LEU A 133 22.29 -16.97 -19.78
C LEU A 133 21.78 -18.41 -19.52
N SER A 134 22.68 -19.34 -19.23
CA SER A 134 22.33 -20.72 -18.87
C SER A 134 21.53 -20.77 -17.57
N GLU A 135 21.96 -20.03 -16.54
CA GLU A 135 21.24 -19.95 -15.27
C GLU A 135 19.86 -19.29 -15.43
N LEU A 136 19.76 -18.20 -16.22
CA LEU A 136 18.49 -17.54 -16.52
C LEU A 136 17.51 -18.48 -17.24
N LYS A 137 17.99 -19.28 -18.20
CA LYS A 137 17.17 -20.31 -18.86
C LYS A 137 16.65 -21.33 -17.86
N GLN A 138 17.51 -21.84 -16.97
CA GLN A 138 17.10 -22.78 -15.92
C GLN A 138 16.07 -22.18 -14.94
N VAL A 139 16.23 -20.91 -14.56
CA VAL A 139 15.21 -20.20 -13.75
C VAL A 139 13.85 -20.20 -14.47
N ASN A 140 13.84 -19.85 -15.76
CA ASN A 140 12.60 -19.63 -16.51
C ASN A 140 11.96 -20.92 -17.06
N GLU A 141 12.67 -22.05 -17.06
CA GLU A 141 12.07 -23.37 -17.29
C GLU A 141 10.96 -23.66 -16.28
N ASN A 142 11.20 -23.31 -15.01
CA ASN A 142 10.29 -23.48 -13.88
C ASN A 142 9.18 -22.41 -13.80
N VAL A 143 9.21 -21.39 -14.66
CA VAL A 143 8.15 -20.37 -14.74
C VAL A 143 7.00 -20.89 -15.61
N THR A 144 5.78 -20.87 -15.09
CA THR A 144 4.57 -21.29 -15.82
C THR A 144 4.13 -20.22 -16.79
N HIS A 145 3.98 -18.98 -16.30
CA HIS A 145 3.56 -17.84 -17.09
C HIS A 145 4.41 -16.60 -16.78
N ILE A 146 4.57 -15.74 -17.78
CA ILE A 146 5.13 -14.40 -17.65
C ILE A 146 4.07 -13.39 -18.05
N LEU A 147 3.84 -12.35 -17.25
CA LEU A 147 2.90 -11.31 -17.61
C LEU A 147 3.61 -10.19 -18.37
N ALA A 148 3.06 -9.83 -19.52
CA ALA A 148 3.43 -8.64 -20.28
C ALA A 148 2.28 -7.63 -20.24
N SER A 149 2.58 -6.34 -20.40
CA SER A 149 1.58 -5.27 -20.40
C SER A 149 0.78 -5.16 -21.70
N SER A 150 1.27 -5.76 -22.80
CA SER A 150 0.59 -5.77 -24.10
C SER A 150 0.89 -7.02 -24.91
N GLU A 151 -0.08 -7.47 -25.71
CA GLU A 151 0.06 -8.51 -26.73
C GLU A 151 1.17 -8.14 -27.74
N HIS A 152 1.34 -6.85 -28.06
CA HIS A 152 2.32 -6.37 -29.03
C HIS A 152 3.77 -6.62 -28.60
N ILE A 153 4.04 -6.80 -27.31
CA ILE A 153 5.39 -6.96 -26.76
C ILE A 153 5.65 -8.35 -26.19
N ARG A 154 4.73 -9.30 -26.38
CA ARG A 154 4.90 -10.67 -25.85
C ARG A 154 6.15 -11.35 -26.37
N LYS A 155 6.45 -11.17 -27.66
CA LYS A 155 7.68 -11.70 -28.27
C LYS A 155 8.94 -11.15 -27.59
N ASN A 156 8.95 -9.87 -27.24
CA ASN A 156 10.08 -9.23 -26.57
C ASN A 156 10.30 -9.84 -25.18
N TYR A 157 9.22 -10.08 -24.43
CA TYR A 157 9.28 -10.77 -23.14
C TYR A 157 9.71 -12.23 -23.30
N ALA A 158 9.22 -12.93 -24.32
CA ALA A 158 9.59 -14.32 -24.60
C ALA A 158 11.10 -14.46 -24.87
N GLU A 159 11.65 -13.55 -25.68
CA GLU A 159 13.10 -13.44 -25.93
C GLU A 159 13.86 -13.14 -24.63
N ALA A 160 13.41 -12.12 -23.87
CA ALA A 160 14.08 -11.67 -22.65
C ALA A 160 14.14 -12.73 -21.56
N PHE A 161 13.08 -13.52 -21.41
CA PHE A 161 13.04 -14.61 -20.43
C PHE A 161 13.49 -15.95 -21.02
N CYS A 162 13.89 -15.99 -22.30
CA CYS A 162 14.31 -17.22 -22.99
C CYS A 162 13.26 -18.34 -22.92
N VAL A 163 11.99 -18.00 -23.11
CA VAL A 163 10.85 -18.95 -23.08
C VAL A 163 10.07 -18.93 -24.40
N PRO A 164 9.25 -19.96 -24.68
CA PRO A 164 8.26 -19.88 -25.75
C PRO A 164 7.26 -18.75 -25.50
N GLU A 165 6.86 -18.04 -26.57
CA GLU A 165 5.89 -16.95 -26.50
C GLU A 165 4.53 -17.35 -25.89
N GLY A 166 4.14 -18.62 -26.03
CA GLY A 166 2.94 -19.17 -25.40
C GLY A 166 2.93 -19.12 -23.87
N LYS A 167 4.09 -18.99 -23.21
CA LYS A 167 4.18 -18.76 -21.75
C LYS A 167 3.94 -17.30 -21.37
N VAL A 168 4.04 -16.35 -22.31
CA VAL A 168 3.82 -14.94 -22.02
C VAL A 168 2.35 -14.61 -22.21
N LEU A 169 1.72 -13.95 -21.24
CA LEU A 169 0.30 -13.58 -21.26
C LEU A 169 0.17 -12.06 -21.14
N ALA A 170 -0.64 -11.41 -21.98
CA ALA A 170 -0.98 -10.00 -21.83
C ALA A 170 -2.39 -9.82 -21.25
N ILE A 171 -2.53 -10.16 -19.97
CA ILE A 171 -3.80 -10.04 -19.24
C ILE A 171 -3.86 -8.82 -18.31
N GLY A 172 -2.82 -7.98 -18.32
CA GLY A 172 -2.74 -6.77 -17.51
C GLY A 172 -1.41 -6.56 -16.79
N CYS A 173 -1.16 -5.30 -16.41
CA CYS A 173 -0.05 -4.92 -15.55
C CYS A 173 -0.61 -4.25 -14.28
N PRO A 174 -0.74 -4.98 -13.15
CA PRO A 174 -1.40 -4.47 -11.94
C PRO A 174 -0.87 -3.13 -11.41
N GLN A 175 0.43 -2.85 -11.54
CA GLN A 175 0.99 -1.54 -11.15
C GLN A 175 0.43 -0.36 -11.98
N ALA A 176 -0.01 -0.60 -13.22
CA ALA A 176 -0.61 0.43 -14.08
C ALA A 176 -1.95 0.94 -13.52
N ASP A 177 -2.66 0.10 -12.75
CA ASP A 177 -3.94 0.47 -12.14
C ASP A 177 -3.83 1.75 -11.30
N TYR A 178 -2.63 1.99 -10.74
CA TYR A 178 -2.32 3.20 -10.01
C TYR A 178 -2.71 4.46 -10.81
N TYR A 179 -2.34 4.56 -12.08
CA TYR A 179 -2.56 5.78 -12.87
C TYR A 179 -4.03 6.05 -13.22
N PHE A 180 -4.89 5.03 -13.13
CA PHE A 180 -6.31 5.11 -13.48
C PHE A 180 -7.22 5.20 -12.25
N ARG A 181 -6.67 5.12 -11.03
CA ARG A 181 -7.38 5.42 -9.78
C ARG A 181 -7.47 6.95 -9.59
N ASN A 182 -8.45 7.42 -8.82
CA ASN A 182 -8.53 8.85 -8.51
C ASN A 182 -7.59 9.12 -7.34
N HIS A 183 -6.62 9.97 -7.60
CA HIS A 183 -5.70 10.51 -6.61
C HIS A 183 -6.05 11.96 -6.34
N ASP A 184 -5.89 12.40 -5.10
CA ASP A 184 -5.93 13.84 -4.79
C ASP A 184 -4.57 14.47 -5.13
N VAL A 185 -4.30 14.62 -6.44
CA VAL A 185 -3.06 15.19 -6.97
C VAL A 185 -2.81 16.59 -6.43
N ARG A 186 -3.85 17.33 -6.01
CA ARG A 186 -3.72 18.67 -5.42
C ARG A 186 -3.05 18.61 -4.05
N GLU A 187 -3.46 17.69 -3.20
CA GLU A 187 -2.86 17.53 -1.86
C GLU A 187 -1.41 17.05 -1.95
N VAL A 188 -1.11 16.17 -2.91
CA VAL A 188 0.28 15.77 -3.17
C VAL A 188 1.11 16.95 -3.67
N ARG A 189 0.61 17.70 -4.66
CA ARG A 189 1.29 18.88 -5.21
C ARG A 189 1.56 19.91 -4.11
N LYS A 190 0.61 20.13 -3.21
CA LYS A 190 0.76 21.04 -2.07
C LYS A 190 1.94 20.65 -1.18
N ARG A 191 2.12 19.36 -0.87
CA ARG A 191 3.28 18.86 -0.10
C ARG A 191 4.61 19.17 -0.81
N LEU A 192 4.67 18.99 -2.14
CA LEU A 192 5.86 19.37 -2.91
C LEU A 192 6.08 20.88 -2.93
N GLU A 193 5.03 21.70 -3.06
CA GLU A 193 5.13 23.17 -3.02
C GLU A 193 5.55 23.72 -1.65
N GLU A 194 5.23 23.01 -0.57
CA GLU A 194 5.71 23.32 0.78
C GLU A 194 7.21 23.00 0.92
N GLN A 195 7.66 21.89 0.33
CA GLN A 195 9.07 21.49 0.32
C GLN A 195 9.92 22.33 -0.64
N PHE A 196 9.35 22.72 -1.79
CA PHE A 196 10.00 23.47 -2.86
C PHE A 196 9.15 24.69 -3.23
N PRO A 197 9.25 25.81 -2.47
CA PRO A 197 8.43 27.01 -2.70
C PRO A 197 8.50 27.60 -4.11
N GLN A 198 9.60 27.38 -4.84
CA GLN A 198 9.79 27.79 -6.22
C GLN A 198 8.83 27.10 -7.23
N MET A 199 8.17 26.01 -6.82
CA MET A 199 7.15 25.33 -7.62
C MET A 199 5.80 26.04 -7.63
N LYS A 200 5.52 26.92 -6.64
CA LYS A 200 4.21 27.53 -6.47
C LYS A 200 3.76 28.28 -7.72
N GLY A 201 2.58 27.92 -8.22
CA GLY A 201 1.96 28.56 -9.38
C GLY A 201 2.59 28.17 -10.73
N LYS A 202 3.55 27.24 -10.76
CA LYS A 202 4.20 26.76 -11.98
C LYS A 202 3.80 25.31 -12.30
N LYS A 203 3.94 24.93 -13.56
CA LYS A 203 3.86 23.53 -14.00
C LYS A 203 5.14 22.79 -13.59
N LEU A 204 5.04 21.49 -13.31
CA LEU A 204 6.19 20.65 -13.00
C LEU A 204 6.78 20.04 -14.28
N ALA A 205 8.01 20.42 -14.62
CA ALA A 205 8.83 19.71 -15.60
C ALA A 205 9.78 18.76 -14.86
N LEU A 206 9.66 17.45 -15.07
CA LEU A 206 10.53 16.46 -14.44
C LEU A 206 11.61 16.02 -15.42
N TYR A 207 12.87 16.29 -15.12
CA TYR A 207 14.01 15.72 -15.83
C TYR A 207 14.47 14.42 -15.16
N ALA A 208 14.38 13.31 -15.90
CA ALA A 208 14.68 11.97 -15.42
C ALA A 208 15.60 11.23 -16.41
N PRO A 209 16.90 11.57 -16.45
CA PRO A 209 17.84 10.93 -17.37
C PRO A 209 18.20 9.50 -16.91
N THR A 210 18.53 8.65 -17.89
CA THR A 210 19.01 7.29 -17.63
C THR A 210 20.47 7.33 -17.15
N PHE A 211 20.87 6.41 -16.28
CA PHE A 211 22.30 6.21 -15.95
C PHE A 211 23.10 5.78 -17.20
N ARG A 212 24.42 5.97 -17.16
CA ARG A 212 25.34 5.46 -18.20
C ARG A 212 26.20 4.35 -17.61
N ASP A 213 26.38 3.25 -18.34
CA ASP A 213 27.29 2.17 -17.94
C ASP A 213 28.77 2.65 -17.91
N ASP A 214 29.09 3.74 -18.62
CA ASP A 214 30.39 4.42 -18.54
C ASP A 214 30.42 5.45 -17.39
N ALA A 215 31.37 5.30 -16.47
CA ALA A 215 31.46 6.10 -15.26
C ALA A 215 31.85 7.58 -15.49
N GLU A 216 32.54 7.90 -16.58
CA GLU A 216 32.87 9.29 -16.93
C GLU A 216 31.64 9.98 -17.52
N LYS A 217 30.95 9.30 -18.44
CA LYS A 217 29.68 9.77 -19.01
C LYS A 217 28.59 9.94 -17.95
N ASP A 218 28.51 9.04 -16.97
CA ASP A 218 27.56 9.14 -15.86
C ASP A 218 27.83 10.35 -14.95
N ARG A 219 29.12 10.72 -14.78
CA ARG A 219 29.53 11.92 -14.04
C ARG A 219 29.16 13.20 -14.78
N GLU A 220 29.26 13.20 -16.10
CA GLU A 220 29.03 14.36 -16.94
C GLU A 220 27.55 14.54 -17.34
N LEU A 221 26.70 13.56 -17.07
CA LEU A 221 25.29 13.50 -17.48
C LEU A 221 24.54 14.83 -17.27
N LEU A 222 24.61 15.40 -16.06
CA LEU A 222 23.92 16.66 -15.76
C LEU A 222 24.64 17.89 -16.31
N SER A 223 25.94 17.81 -16.62
CA SER A 223 26.67 18.94 -17.21
C SER A 223 26.20 19.28 -18.62
N HIS A 224 25.55 18.33 -19.31
CA HIS A 224 24.94 18.54 -20.62
C HIS A 224 23.57 19.22 -20.55
N PHE A 225 23.00 19.43 -19.36
CA PHE A 225 21.75 20.13 -19.18
C PHE A 225 21.99 21.56 -18.65
N ASP A 226 21.72 22.58 -19.47
CA ASP A 226 21.88 23.98 -19.07
C ASP A 226 20.67 24.45 -18.24
N PHE A 227 20.75 24.20 -16.93
CA PHE A 227 19.69 24.55 -15.97
C PHE A 227 19.38 26.05 -15.94
N GLU A 228 20.39 26.91 -16.09
CA GLU A 228 20.18 28.35 -16.10
C GLU A 228 19.43 28.80 -17.35
N LYS A 229 19.79 28.26 -18.51
CA LYS A 229 19.09 28.54 -19.77
C LYS A 229 17.66 28.03 -19.73
N PHE A 230 17.41 26.84 -19.19
CA PHE A 230 16.05 26.35 -18.98
C PHE A 230 15.27 27.34 -18.11
N ASN A 231 15.81 27.74 -16.95
CA ASN A 231 15.13 28.67 -16.06
C ASN A 231 14.88 30.04 -16.71
N ARG A 232 15.85 30.58 -17.48
CA ARG A 232 15.68 31.84 -18.22
C ARG A 232 14.60 31.75 -19.31
N GLN A 233 14.48 30.62 -20.02
CA GLN A 233 13.59 30.52 -21.19
C GLN A 233 12.23 29.89 -20.89
N CYS A 234 12.14 29.01 -19.89
CA CYS A 234 10.95 28.22 -19.58
C CYS A 234 10.51 28.37 -18.11
N GLY A 235 11.32 29.03 -17.27
CA GLY A 235 11.11 29.10 -15.82
C GLY A 235 9.94 29.97 -15.37
N GLU A 236 9.35 30.78 -16.23
CA GLU A 236 8.10 31.51 -15.91
C GLU A 236 6.91 30.54 -15.81
N GLU A 237 6.82 29.56 -16.72
CA GLU A 237 5.73 28.59 -16.76
C GLU A 237 6.05 27.31 -15.98
N TYR A 238 7.31 26.85 -16.01
CA TYR A 238 7.72 25.57 -15.45
C TYR A 238 8.69 25.72 -14.27
N CYS A 239 8.50 24.91 -13.25
CA CYS A 239 9.54 24.56 -12.30
C CYS A 239 10.18 23.25 -12.76
N LEU A 240 11.48 23.29 -13.06
CA LEU A 240 12.28 22.10 -13.37
C LEU A 240 12.62 21.38 -12.08
N ALA A 241 12.42 20.07 -12.03
CA ALA A 241 12.90 19.19 -10.98
C ALA A 241 13.70 18.05 -11.59
N VAL A 242 14.66 17.50 -10.85
CA VAL A 242 15.48 16.37 -11.30
C VAL A 242 15.16 15.13 -10.48
N ARG A 243 15.04 13.99 -11.13
CA ARG A 243 15.04 12.67 -10.49
C ARG A 243 16.11 11.81 -11.15
N LEU A 244 17.21 11.58 -10.44
CA LEU A 244 18.24 10.67 -10.90
C LEU A 244 17.79 9.22 -10.73
N HIS A 245 18.25 8.35 -11.63
CA HIS A 245 18.10 6.90 -11.46
C HIS A 245 18.92 6.44 -10.25
N PRO A 246 18.46 5.47 -9.44
CA PRO A 246 19.21 4.98 -8.25
C PRO A 246 20.61 4.43 -8.56
N GLN A 247 20.87 4.06 -9.82
CA GLN A 247 22.19 3.59 -10.27
C GLN A 247 23.16 4.72 -10.63
N ILE A 248 22.68 5.97 -10.73
CA ILE A 248 23.55 7.14 -10.93
C ILE A 248 24.19 7.45 -9.58
N GLN A 249 25.48 7.16 -9.46
CA GLN A 249 26.21 7.32 -8.20
C GLN A 249 27.00 8.64 -8.13
N SER A 250 27.15 9.31 -9.27
CA SER A 250 28.25 10.25 -9.47
C SER A 250 27.83 11.68 -9.83
N SER A 251 26.70 11.85 -10.51
CA SER A 251 26.11 13.15 -10.79
C SER A 251 25.41 13.75 -9.55
N LYS A 252 25.58 15.06 -9.32
CA LYS A 252 24.91 15.81 -8.25
C LYS A 252 23.94 16.83 -8.82
N VAL A 253 22.70 16.82 -8.34
CA VAL A 253 21.71 17.82 -8.70
C VAL A 253 22.16 19.19 -8.17
N PRO A 254 22.14 20.27 -9.00
CA PRO A 254 22.48 21.61 -8.53
C PRO A 254 21.55 22.07 -7.39
N GLU A 255 22.07 22.74 -6.36
CA GLU A 255 21.31 23.13 -5.14
C GLU A 255 20.06 23.96 -5.44
N GLN A 256 20.09 24.77 -6.51
CA GLN A 256 18.97 25.61 -6.94
C GLN A 256 17.82 24.83 -7.59
N VAL A 257 18.00 23.53 -7.88
CA VAL A 257 17.03 22.70 -8.59
C VAL A 257 16.44 21.68 -7.61
N PRO A 258 15.10 21.58 -7.49
CA PRO A 258 14.44 20.53 -6.73
C PRO A 258 14.98 19.13 -7.08
N ASP A 259 15.61 18.48 -6.11
CA ASP A 259 16.07 17.10 -6.21
C ASP A 259 14.97 16.16 -5.66
N LEU A 260 14.37 15.39 -6.57
CA LEU A 260 13.33 14.40 -6.32
C LEU A 260 13.82 12.96 -6.47
N THR A 261 15.14 12.75 -6.49
CA THR A 261 15.79 11.43 -6.54
C THR A 261 15.33 10.54 -5.38
N GLY A 262 15.29 11.10 -4.16
CA GLY A 262 14.82 10.41 -2.96
C GLY A 262 13.30 10.36 -2.77
N TYR A 263 12.50 10.82 -3.74
CA TYR A 263 11.04 10.83 -3.58
C TYR A 263 10.51 9.38 -3.51
N PRO A 264 9.71 9.01 -2.47
CA PRO A 264 9.43 7.60 -2.17
C PRO A 264 8.64 6.84 -3.25
N ASP A 265 7.59 7.44 -3.81
CA ASP A 265 6.75 6.79 -4.84
C ASP A 265 6.85 7.54 -6.17
N VAL A 266 7.52 6.92 -7.15
CA VAL A 266 7.69 7.50 -8.48
C VAL A 266 6.36 7.70 -9.20
N ARG A 267 5.34 6.87 -8.93
CA ARG A 267 4.04 6.95 -9.62
C ARG A 267 3.27 8.20 -9.18
N GLU A 268 3.33 8.51 -7.89
CA GLU A 268 2.79 9.75 -7.32
C GLU A 268 3.47 10.98 -7.95
N LEU A 269 4.79 10.93 -8.15
CA LEU A 269 5.54 11.99 -8.82
C LEU A 269 5.13 12.16 -10.30
N LEU A 270 4.96 11.06 -11.02
CA LEU A 270 4.53 11.09 -12.42
C LEU A 270 3.12 11.70 -12.57
N LEU A 271 2.18 11.42 -11.67
CA LEU A 271 0.84 12.04 -11.68
C LEU A 271 0.87 13.56 -11.52
N MET A 272 1.86 14.12 -10.82
CA MET A 272 2.01 15.57 -10.64
C MET A 272 2.79 16.26 -11.75
N THR A 273 3.52 15.48 -12.54
CA THR A 273 4.40 15.97 -13.61
C THR A 273 3.55 16.40 -14.80
N ASP A 274 3.73 17.65 -15.23
CA ASP A 274 3.05 18.23 -16.40
C ASP A 274 3.83 18.01 -17.70
N LEU A 275 5.17 17.89 -17.60
CA LEU A 275 6.09 17.64 -18.70
C LEU A 275 7.19 16.68 -18.23
N LEU A 276 7.34 15.53 -18.89
CA LEU A 276 8.47 14.65 -18.67
C LEU A 276 9.58 14.96 -19.68
N ILE A 277 10.80 15.18 -19.17
CA ILE A 277 12.02 15.24 -19.97
C ILE A 277 12.81 13.97 -19.62
N ALA A 278 12.87 13.03 -20.55
CA ALA A 278 13.59 11.76 -20.42
C ALA A 278 14.63 11.64 -21.54
N ASP A 279 15.30 10.50 -21.65
CA ASP A 279 16.20 10.19 -22.77
C ASP A 279 15.87 8.81 -23.36
N TYR A 280 16.27 7.75 -22.67
CA TYR A 280 16.12 6.36 -23.07
C TYR A 280 15.40 5.55 -21.97
N SER A 281 14.82 6.22 -20.98
CA SER A 281 14.32 5.59 -19.76
C SER A 281 12.94 4.94 -19.95
N SER A 282 12.75 3.75 -19.38
CA SER A 282 11.46 3.07 -19.33
C SER A 282 10.41 3.83 -18.51
N ILE A 283 10.80 4.87 -17.75
CA ILE A 283 9.86 5.78 -17.07
C ILE A 283 8.88 6.43 -18.07
N ALA A 284 9.28 6.59 -19.33
CA ALA A 284 8.43 7.11 -20.39
C ALA A 284 7.27 6.16 -20.71
N VAL A 285 7.43 4.84 -20.52
CA VAL A 285 6.36 3.86 -20.70
C VAL A 285 5.22 4.12 -19.71
N GLU A 286 5.55 4.26 -18.43
CA GLU A 286 4.56 4.55 -17.38
C GLU A 286 3.92 5.92 -17.56
N TYR A 287 4.73 6.95 -17.82
CA TYR A 287 4.20 8.30 -17.99
C TYR A 287 3.33 8.46 -19.25
N SER A 288 3.58 7.67 -20.31
CA SER A 288 2.76 7.70 -21.52
C SER A 288 1.29 7.32 -21.29
N LEU A 289 0.98 6.56 -20.23
CA LEU A 289 -0.40 6.26 -19.83
C LEU A 289 -1.21 7.51 -19.48
N LEU A 290 -0.54 8.60 -19.06
CA LEU A 290 -1.18 9.86 -18.74
C LEU A 290 -1.51 10.70 -19.97
N GLU A 291 -1.05 10.28 -21.16
CA GLU A 291 -1.17 11.00 -22.44
C GLU A 291 -0.68 12.46 -22.35
N ARG A 292 0.40 12.69 -21.58
CA ARG A 292 1.00 14.01 -21.34
C ARG A 292 2.29 14.22 -22.14
N PRO A 293 2.74 15.47 -22.32
CA PRO A 293 3.96 15.78 -23.05
C PRO A 293 5.20 15.05 -22.52
N ILE A 294 5.92 14.40 -23.43
CA ILE A 294 7.23 13.80 -23.19
C ILE A 294 8.22 14.38 -24.21
N LEU A 295 9.39 14.80 -23.74
CA LEU A 295 10.51 15.23 -24.57
C LEU A 295 11.72 14.32 -24.31
N LEU A 296 12.39 13.88 -25.37
CA LEU A 296 13.53 12.98 -25.27
C LEU A 296 14.81 13.79 -25.48
N TYR A 297 15.44 14.22 -24.39
CA TYR A 297 16.71 14.95 -24.40
C TYR A 297 17.89 13.97 -24.56
N ALA A 298 18.12 13.54 -25.79
CA ALA A 298 19.09 12.54 -26.20
C ALA A 298 20.40 13.19 -26.69
N PHE A 299 21.05 13.98 -25.84
CA PHE A 299 22.26 14.76 -26.20
C PHE A 299 23.45 13.88 -26.66
N ASP A 300 23.47 12.62 -26.25
CA ASP A 300 24.52 11.62 -26.53
C ASP A 300 24.02 10.44 -27.38
N LYS A 301 22.93 10.64 -28.15
CA LYS A 301 22.24 9.58 -28.92
C LYS A 301 23.17 8.68 -29.71
N GLU A 302 24.11 9.25 -30.46
CA GLU A 302 25.04 8.47 -31.29
C GLU A 302 25.88 7.50 -30.46
N TRP A 303 26.38 7.95 -29.31
CA TRP A 303 27.14 7.10 -28.39
C TRP A 303 26.24 6.07 -27.71
N TYR A 304 25.05 6.49 -27.27
CA TYR A 304 24.14 5.62 -26.53
C TYR A 304 23.64 4.44 -27.37
N LEU A 305 23.26 4.71 -28.62
CA LEU A 305 22.77 3.68 -29.55
C LEU A 305 23.88 2.69 -29.97
N ASP A 306 25.15 3.10 -29.94
CA ASP A 306 26.29 2.23 -30.23
C ASP A 306 26.73 1.36 -29.03
N LYS A 307 26.52 1.85 -27.81
CA LYS A 307 27.10 1.25 -26.59
C LYS A 307 26.12 0.56 -25.64
N ASP A 308 24.84 0.93 -25.66
CA ASP A 308 23.85 0.34 -24.74
C ASP A 308 23.28 -0.99 -25.27
N ARG A 309 22.58 -1.71 -24.39
CA ARG A 309 21.94 -3.03 -24.54
C ARG A 309 20.93 -3.14 -25.70
N GLY A 310 20.71 -2.05 -26.44
CA GLY A 310 19.85 -1.97 -27.62
C GLY A 310 18.37 -1.81 -27.31
N PHE A 311 17.62 -1.45 -28.33
CA PHE A 311 16.15 -1.31 -28.31
C PHE A 311 15.52 -2.48 -29.06
N TYR A 312 14.27 -2.84 -28.70
CA TYR A 312 13.51 -3.83 -29.47
C TYR A 312 12.98 -3.26 -30.79
N TYR A 313 12.75 -1.96 -30.81
CA TYR A 313 12.26 -1.20 -31.95
C TYR A 313 13.23 -0.09 -32.29
N ASP A 314 13.15 0.44 -33.51
CA ASP A 314 13.94 1.61 -33.87
C ASP A 314 13.59 2.79 -32.95
N TYR A 315 14.61 3.37 -32.31
CA TYR A 315 14.43 4.43 -31.32
C TYR A 315 13.87 5.70 -31.95
N GLU A 316 14.30 6.05 -33.17
CA GLU A 316 13.85 7.28 -33.84
C GLU A 316 12.39 7.19 -34.26
N ASP A 317 11.97 6.01 -34.73
CA ASP A 317 10.61 5.77 -35.17
C ASP A 317 9.63 5.62 -34.00
N THR A 318 10.08 5.08 -32.85
CA THR A 318 9.18 4.70 -31.75
C THR A 318 9.26 5.58 -30.51
N ALA A 319 10.21 6.52 -30.42
CA ALA A 319 10.31 7.41 -29.27
C ALA A 319 8.98 8.15 -28.98
N PRO A 320 8.56 8.24 -27.71
CA PRO A 320 7.30 8.87 -27.32
C PRO A 320 7.37 10.39 -27.31
N GLY A 321 7.76 11.02 -28.42
CA GLY A 321 7.85 12.48 -28.53
C GLY A 321 9.06 12.94 -29.36
N PRO A 322 9.32 14.25 -29.39
CA PRO A 322 10.46 14.82 -30.08
C PRO A 322 11.79 14.37 -29.46
N ILE A 323 12.71 13.94 -30.31
CA ILE A 323 14.10 13.65 -29.94
C ILE A 323 14.93 14.92 -30.14
N LEU A 324 15.58 15.37 -29.08
CA LEU A 324 16.22 16.69 -28.98
C LEU A 324 17.63 16.49 -28.46
N THR A 325 18.63 16.98 -29.19
CA THR A 325 20.05 16.80 -28.85
C THR A 325 20.69 18.05 -28.27
N THR A 326 20.01 19.21 -28.33
CA THR A 326 20.52 20.49 -27.84
C THR A 326 19.54 21.20 -26.90
N MET A 327 20.07 22.01 -25.98
CA MET A 327 19.26 22.82 -25.06
C MET A 327 18.41 23.89 -25.78
N ASP A 328 18.86 24.37 -26.95
CA ASP A 328 18.07 25.31 -27.77
C ASP A 328 16.85 24.63 -28.38
N ASP A 329 17.02 23.42 -28.90
CA ASP A 329 15.90 22.65 -29.43
C ASP A 329 14.92 22.27 -28.32
N LEU A 330 15.43 21.87 -27.16
CA LEU A 330 14.60 21.56 -25.98
C LEU A 330 13.75 22.76 -25.55
N CYS A 331 14.37 23.91 -25.26
CA CYS A 331 13.65 25.11 -24.82
C CYS A 331 12.76 25.67 -25.93
N GLY A 332 13.20 25.61 -27.19
CA GLY A 332 12.41 25.99 -28.35
C GLY A 332 11.15 25.12 -28.49
N CYS A 333 11.28 23.82 -28.27
CA CYS A 333 10.17 22.86 -28.31
C CYS A 333 9.14 23.12 -27.21
N ILE A 334 9.60 23.42 -25.99
CA ILE A 334 8.72 23.77 -24.86
C ILE A 334 7.93 25.04 -25.16
N ARG A 335 8.59 26.12 -25.59
CA ARG A 335 7.94 27.41 -25.87
C ARG A 335 6.93 27.34 -27.01
N ARG A 336 7.20 26.54 -28.05
CA ARG A 336 6.27 26.32 -29.18
C ARG A 336 5.23 25.23 -28.91
N GLN A 337 5.29 24.56 -27.77
CA GLN A 337 4.42 23.45 -27.40
C GLN A 337 4.43 22.28 -28.41
N GLY A 338 5.61 21.95 -28.93
CA GLY A 338 5.80 20.92 -29.97
C GLY A 338 5.78 19.48 -29.43
N TRP A 339 4.75 19.07 -28.72
CA TRP A 339 4.77 17.85 -27.88
C TRP A 339 4.69 16.50 -28.60
N GLU A 340 4.22 16.45 -29.85
CA GLU A 340 3.96 15.20 -30.60
C GLU A 340 3.11 14.17 -29.82
N ILE A 341 1.99 14.61 -29.22
CA ILE A 341 1.12 13.77 -28.37
C ILE A 341 0.65 12.47 -29.06
N ASP A 342 0.48 12.48 -30.38
CA ASP A 342 0.10 11.26 -31.11
C ASP A 342 1.18 10.16 -31.03
N LYS A 343 2.48 10.53 -30.98
CA LYS A 343 3.56 9.58 -30.70
C LYS A 343 3.49 9.04 -29.28
N VAL A 344 3.20 9.89 -28.29
CA VAL A 344 3.02 9.45 -26.90
C VAL A 344 1.90 8.40 -26.81
N LYS A 345 0.76 8.65 -27.46
CA LYS A 345 -0.38 7.72 -27.49
C LYS A 345 -0.07 6.43 -28.23
N ALA A 346 0.62 6.51 -29.37
CA ALA A 346 1.05 5.35 -30.13
C ALA A 346 2.02 4.48 -29.31
N PHE A 347 2.98 5.10 -28.63
CA PHE A 347 3.91 4.43 -27.74
C PHE A 347 3.21 3.77 -26.56
N ALA A 348 2.27 4.47 -25.92
CA ALA A 348 1.48 3.93 -24.81
C ALA A 348 0.72 2.67 -25.24
N ARG A 349 0.07 2.68 -26.42
CA ARG A 349 -0.68 1.55 -26.98
C ARG A 349 0.20 0.40 -27.46
N LEU A 350 1.41 0.70 -27.96
CA LEU A 350 2.39 -0.34 -28.28
C LEU A 350 2.80 -1.11 -27.03
N HIS A 351 2.86 -0.44 -25.88
CA HIS A 351 3.38 -1.04 -24.65
C HIS A 351 2.28 -1.50 -23.69
N ASN A 352 1.02 -1.11 -23.89
CA ASN A 352 -0.08 -1.40 -22.97
C ASN A 352 -1.39 -1.66 -23.72
N ASP A 353 -2.07 -2.75 -23.38
CA ASP A 353 -3.40 -3.06 -23.94
C ASP A 353 -4.54 -2.45 -23.12
N PHE A 354 -4.30 -2.19 -21.83
CA PHE A 354 -5.34 -1.79 -20.89
C PHE A 354 -5.09 -0.40 -20.32
N PHE A 355 -6.10 0.46 -20.42
CA PHE A 355 -6.11 1.84 -19.93
C PHE A 355 -7.22 2.00 -18.86
N ASP A 356 -7.16 1.15 -17.85
CA ASP A 356 -8.13 1.09 -16.75
C ASP A 356 -7.45 0.69 -15.42
N SER A 357 -8.22 0.71 -14.33
CA SER A 357 -7.77 0.29 -13.01
C SER A 357 -8.16 -1.15 -12.67
N GLN A 358 -8.21 -2.06 -13.66
CA GLN A 358 -8.73 -3.43 -13.51
C GLN A 358 -7.69 -4.52 -13.80
N SER A 359 -6.41 -4.18 -13.89
CA SER A 359 -5.35 -5.15 -14.19
C SER A 359 -5.14 -6.15 -13.07
N ALA A 360 -5.11 -5.71 -11.81
CA ALA A 360 -5.05 -6.61 -10.67
C ALA A 360 -6.24 -7.58 -10.67
N ARG A 361 -7.43 -7.07 -11.02
CA ARG A 361 -8.66 -7.86 -11.12
C ARG A 361 -8.58 -8.91 -12.21
N ARG A 362 -8.15 -8.55 -13.43
CA ARG A 362 -7.98 -9.49 -14.54
C ARG A 362 -7.01 -10.61 -14.18
N VAL A 363 -5.89 -10.28 -13.53
CA VAL A 363 -4.92 -11.28 -13.05
C VAL A 363 -5.54 -12.18 -11.97
N ALA A 364 -6.23 -11.61 -10.98
CA ALA A 364 -6.88 -12.37 -9.92
C ALA A 364 -8.02 -13.27 -10.45
N GLU A 365 -8.79 -12.82 -11.45
CA GLU A 365 -9.85 -13.62 -12.06
C GLU A 365 -9.29 -14.76 -12.92
N PHE A 366 -8.15 -14.55 -13.57
CA PHE A 366 -7.47 -15.58 -14.37
C PHE A 366 -6.95 -16.73 -13.50
N TYR A 367 -6.23 -16.43 -12.41
CA TYR A 367 -5.65 -17.44 -11.54
C TYR A 367 -6.59 -17.96 -10.46
N PHE A 368 -7.56 -17.13 -10.05
CA PHE A 368 -8.55 -17.46 -9.01
C PHE A 368 -9.98 -17.19 -9.51
N PRO A 369 -10.46 -17.96 -10.52
CA PRO A 369 -11.81 -17.80 -11.03
C PRO A 369 -12.86 -18.16 -9.98
N PRO A 370 -14.09 -17.61 -10.06
CA PRO A 370 -15.16 -17.94 -9.12
C PRO A 370 -15.37 -19.46 -8.99
N GLY A 371 -15.42 -19.96 -7.76
CA GLY A 371 -15.66 -21.39 -7.46
C GLY A 371 -14.43 -22.31 -7.58
N CYS A 372 -13.24 -21.81 -7.91
CA CYS A 372 -12.03 -22.65 -8.01
C CYS A 372 -11.43 -23.06 -6.66
N LEU A 373 -11.72 -22.31 -5.59
CA LEU A 373 -11.28 -22.62 -4.24
C LEU A 373 -12.48 -23.26 -3.52
N GLY A 374 -12.33 -24.53 -3.15
CA GLY A 374 -13.39 -25.29 -2.49
C GLY A 374 -14.00 -24.52 -1.31
N THR A 375 -15.34 -24.43 -1.29
CA THR A 375 -16.07 -23.85 -0.18
C THR A 375 -15.93 -24.75 1.04
N GLU A 376 -14.99 -24.44 1.95
CA GLU A 376 -15.22 -24.78 3.35
C GLU A 376 -16.31 -23.84 3.87
N THR A 377 -17.55 -24.25 3.63
CA THR A 377 -18.84 -23.80 4.21
C THR A 377 -18.86 -22.38 4.82
N ALA A 378 -19.27 -21.40 4.02
CA ALA A 378 -19.96 -20.21 4.54
C ALA A 378 -21.49 -20.50 4.50
N PRO A 379 -22.26 -20.22 5.57
CA PRO A 379 -23.68 -20.55 5.62
C PRO A 379 -24.48 -19.72 4.61
N GLU A 380 -25.39 -20.42 3.94
CA GLU A 380 -26.35 -19.91 2.96
C GLU A 380 -27.19 -18.77 3.54
N ASN A 381 -27.10 -17.60 2.91
CA ASN A 381 -28.20 -16.66 2.70
C ASN A 381 -27.76 -15.58 1.69
N ALA A 382 -27.58 -16.00 0.43
CA ALA A 382 -27.41 -15.08 -0.69
C ALA A 382 -28.80 -14.63 -1.18
N GLY A 383 -29.31 -13.56 -0.56
CA GLY A 383 -30.46 -12.81 -1.07
C GLY A 383 -29.98 -11.64 -1.93
N THR A 384 -30.34 -11.68 -3.21
CA THR A 384 -30.25 -10.63 -4.24
C THR A 384 -30.39 -9.20 -3.72
N PHE A 385 -29.50 -8.29 -4.12
CA PHE A 385 -29.83 -6.94 -4.62
C PHE A 385 -28.64 -6.34 -5.39
N ALA A 386 -28.88 -6.02 -6.66
CA ALA A 386 -28.07 -5.05 -7.41
C ALA A 386 -28.65 -3.64 -7.20
N ASN A 387 -27.82 -2.68 -6.78
CA ASN A 387 -27.64 -1.39 -7.46
C ASN A 387 -26.68 -0.44 -6.71
N GLU A 388 -25.72 0.06 -7.48
CA GLU A 388 -25.23 1.45 -7.52
C GLU A 388 -25.24 2.29 -6.22
N LYS A 389 -24.06 2.36 -5.59
CA LYS A 389 -23.35 3.57 -5.09
C LYS A 389 -22.31 3.12 -4.06
N TYR A 390 -21.18 3.83 -4.02
CA TYR A 390 -19.99 3.66 -3.17
C TYR A 390 -18.95 2.67 -3.71
N GLN A 391 -17.84 3.15 -4.30
CA GLN A 391 -16.63 3.69 -3.64
C GLN A 391 -15.91 2.61 -2.83
N ARG A 392 -14.76 2.12 -3.32
CA ARG A 392 -13.40 2.58 -2.97
C ARG A 392 -13.10 2.49 -1.46
N LYS A 393 -12.20 1.55 -1.12
CA LYS A 393 -11.09 1.74 -0.18
C LYS A 393 -10.02 0.70 -0.50
N GLU A 394 -8.88 1.17 -0.98
CA GLU A 394 -7.68 0.38 -1.25
C GLU A 394 -6.88 0.21 0.04
N THR A 395 -6.58 -1.03 0.43
CA THR A 395 -5.83 -1.35 1.64
C THR A 395 -4.34 -1.04 1.40
N ILE A 396 -3.85 0.11 1.88
CA ILE A 396 -2.58 0.14 2.63
C ILE A 396 -2.77 -0.92 3.74
N GLN A 397 -1.76 -1.58 4.32
CA GLN A 397 -2.03 -2.29 5.59
C GLN A 397 -2.52 -1.22 6.60
N ASN A 398 -3.83 -0.99 6.64
CA ASN A 398 -4.45 0.20 7.19
C ASN A 398 -4.23 0.07 8.68
N MET A 399 -3.47 0.98 9.27
CA MET A 399 -3.38 1.08 10.71
C MET A 399 -4.80 1.30 11.24
N LYS A 400 -5.29 0.46 12.17
CA LYS A 400 -6.54 0.77 12.89
C LYS A 400 -6.22 1.53 14.16
N ILE A 401 -7.11 2.42 14.57
CA ILE A 401 -6.96 3.12 15.85
C ILE A 401 -8.00 2.56 16.81
N ILE A 402 -7.56 2.09 17.97
CA ILE A 402 -8.43 1.72 19.08
C ILE A 402 -8.17 2.71 20.21
N ALA A 403 -9.11 3.62 20.42
CA ALA A 403 -8.97 4.69 21.40
C ALA A 403 -9.98 4.55 22.53
N GLY A 404 -9.48 4.60 23.76
CA GLY A 404 -10.28 4.66 24.98
C GLY A 404 -10.38 6.09 25.47
N LEU A 405 -11.59 6.57 25.74
CA LEU A 405 -11.79 7.92 26.27
C LEU A 405 -11.64 7.97 27.80
N GLY A 406 -11.18 9.12 28.28
CA GLY A 406 -10.98 9.43 29.69
C GLY A 406 -10.42 10.84 29.86
N ASN A 407 -10.42 11.34 31.08
CA ASN A 407 -9.72 12.57 31.44
C ASN A 407 -8.29 12.26 31.96
N PRO A 408 -7.28 13.02 31.53
CA PRO A 408 -5.91 12.93 32.06
C PRO A 408 -5.84 13.51 33.47
N THR A 409 -4.85 13.10 34.27
CA THR A 409 -4.58 13.40 35.70
C THR A 409 -5.08 12.37 36.71
N ASP A 410 -4.34 12.22 37.82
CA ASP A 410 -4.56 11.18 38.83
C ASP A 410 -5.91 11.28 39.54
N GLN A 411 -6.47 12.49 39.67
CA GLN A 411 -7.79 12.73 40.29
C GLN A 411 -8.95 12.04 39.55
N TYR A 412 -8.78 11.67 38.28
CA TYR A 412 -9.79 10.96 37.50
C TYR A 412 -9.55 9.45 37.39
N LYS A 413 -8.45 8.94 37.95
CA LYS A 413 -8.10 7.52 37.91
C LYS A 413 -9.15 6.70 38.65
N GLY A 414 -9.73 5.69 38.00
CA GLY A 414 -10.75 4.86 38.64
C GLY A 414 -12.16 5.44 38.60
N THR A 415 -12.37 6.60 37.96
CA THR A 415 -13.71 7.19 37.79
C THR A 415 -14.47 6.52 36.64
N ARG A 416 -15.80 6.63 36.64
CA ARG A 416 -16.66 6.09 35.56
C ARG A 416 -16.27 6.63 34.18
N HIS A 417 -15.91 7.90 34.10
CA HIS A 417 -15.54 8.55 32.85
C HIS A 417 -14.22 8.05 32.24
N ASN A 418 -13.39 7.37 33.05
CA ASN A 418 -12.12 6.81 32.60
C ASN A 418 -12.22 5.33 32.19
N VAL A 419 -13.43 4.79 32.03
CA VAL A 419 -13.63 3.39 31.64
C VAL A 419 -13.00 3.06 30.28
N GLY A 420 -12.95 4.02 29.36
CA GLY A 420 -12.26 3.83 28.08
C GLY A 420 -10.75 3.61 28.27
N PHE A 421 -10.10 4.36 29.17
CA PHE A 421 -8.69 4.11 29.50
C PHE A 421 -8.49 2.73 30.12
N MET A 422 -9.37 2.32 31.03
CA MET A 422 -9.31 1.00 31.65
C MET A 422 -9.44 -0.13 30.62
N ALA A 423 -10.29 0.05 29.60
CA ALA A 423 -10.43 -0.91 28.50
C ALA A 423 -9.15 -0.99 27.65
N ILE A 424 -8.48 0.14 27.40
CA ILE A 424 -7.20 0.14 26.69
C ILE A 424 -6.09 -0.51 27.52
N ASP A 425 -6.07 -0.30 28.84
CA ASP A 425 -5.10 -0.95 29.72
C ASP A 425 -5.26 -2.47 29.72
N ARG A 426 -6.51 -2.97 29.83
CA ARG A 426 -6.80 -4.41 29.73
C ARG A 426 -6.46 -4.98 28.36
N LEU A 427 -6.75 -4.25 27.27
CA LEU A 427 -6.41 -4.67 25.90
C LEU A 427 -4.90 -4.68 25.68
N SER A 428 -4.19 -3.69 26.21
CA SER A 428 -2.72 -3.60 26.20
C SER A 428 -2.08 -4.82 26.86
N GLU A 429 -2.58 -5.22 28.02
CA GLU A 429 -2.10 -6.41 28.75
C GLU A 429 -2.41 -7.70 27.99
N ALA A 430 -3.63 -7.86 27.48
CA ALA A 430 -4.06 -9.06 26.76
C ALA A 430 -3.25 -9.32 25.48
N GLU A 431 -2.88 -8.24 24.76
CA GLU A 431 -2.20 -8.31 23.46
C GLU A 431 -0.68 -8.09 23.56
N GLY A 432 -0.16 -7.78 24.74
CA GLY A 432 1.27 -7.46 24.93
C GLY A 432 1.71 -6.18 24.22
N ILE A 433 0.82 -5.21 24.01
CA ILE A 433 1.10 -3.95 23.30
C ILE A 433 1.34 -2.82 24.31
N ALA A 434 2.59 -2.50 24.61
CA ALA A 434 2.92 -1.46 25.58
C ALA A 434 2.44 -0.05 25.14
N VAL A 435 1.55 0.57 25.92
CA VAL A 435 1.04 1.93 25.70
C VAL A 435 1.87 2.95 26.49
N ASN A 436 3.08 3.25 26.00
CA ASN A 436 4.08 4.07 26.70
C ASN A 436 4.69 5.21 25.87
N GLN A 437 4.21 5.44 24.63
CA GLN A 437 4.71 6.51 23.76
C GLN A 437 3.80 7.74 23.82
N HIS A 438 4.39 8.93 23.97
CA HIS A 438 3.64 10.19 23.90
C HIS A 438 3.61 10.73 22.47
N LYS A 439 2.48 10.57 21.78
CA LYS A 439 2.24 11.05 20.40
C LYS A 439 0.80 11.51 20.22
N HIS A 440 0.53 12.43 19.31
CA HIS A 440 -0.83 12.90 18.96
C HIS A 440 -1.66 13.38 20.16
N LYS A 441 -1.02 14.04 21.14
CA LYS A 441 -1.64 14.45 22.41
C LYS A 441 -2.23 13.25 23.20
N ALA A 442 -1.66 12.06 23.07
CA ALA A 442 -2.09 10.83 23.70
C ALA A 442 -0.91 9.99 24.21
N MET A 443 -1.21 9.04 25.10
CA MET A 443 -0.34 7.91 25.35
C MET A 443 -0.73 6.78 24.39
N THR A 444 0.26 6.22 23.69
CA THR A 444 0.06 5.33 22.54
C THR A 444 0.96 4.11 22.59
N GLY A 445 0.49 3.02 21.98
CA GLY A 445 1.25 1.79 21.76
C GLY A 445 0.86 1.20 20.40
N SER A 446 1.82 0.69 19.64
CA SER A 446 1.56 0.07 18.33
C SER A 446 1.89 -1.42 18.39
N GLY A 447 1.04 -2.24 17.80
CA GLY A 447 1.22 -3.68 17.76
C GLY A 447 0.28 -4.35 16.76
N PHE A 448 0.04 -5.64 16.96
CA PHE A 448 -0.84 -6.42 16.12
C PHE A 448 -1.89 -7.13 16.98
N ILE A 449 -3.15 -7.05 16.56
CA ILE A 449 -4.25 -7.82 17.14
C ILE A 449 -4.83 -8.66 16.01
N GLY A 450 -4.81 -9.99 16.14
CA GLY A 450 -5.32 -10.88 15.09
C GLY A 450 -4.65 -10.69 13.71
N GLY A 451 -3.40 -10.23 13.67
CA GLY A 451 -2.69 -9.93 12.42
C GLY A 451 -2.95 -8.54 11.82
N GLN A 452 -3.93 -7.79 12.35
CA GLN A 452 -4.20 -6.41 11.99
C GLN A 452 -3.27 -5.47 12.76
N ARG A 453 -2.62 -4.52 12.06
CA ARG A 453 -1.79 -3.49 12.70
C ARG A 453 -2.70 -2.47 13.39
N VAL A 454 -2.48 -2.25 14.69
CA VAL A 454 -3.31 -1.35 15.51
C VAL A 454 -2.48 -0.32 16.27
N LEU A 455 -3.07 0.85 16.48
CA LEU A 455 -2.64 1.87 17.42
C LEU A 455 -3.60 1.85 18.62
N LEU A 456 -3.11 1.42 19.78
CA LEU A 456 -3.81 1.62 21.04
C LEU A 456 -3.55 3.05 21.53
N MET A 457 -4.60 3.73 21.96
CA MET A 457 -4.53 5.16 22.26
C MET A 457 -5.37 5.58 23.47
N LYS A 458 -4.75 6.36 24.36
CA LYS A 458 -5.39 7.06 25.48
C LYS A 458 -5.17 8.57 25.34
N PRO A 459 -6.13 9.34 24.78
CA PRO A 459 -6.01 10.78 24.63
C PRO A 459 -5.67 11.47 25.96
N LEU A 460 -4.61 12.25 26.02
CA LEU A 460 -4.19 13.00 27.22
C LEU A 460 -4.74 14.43 27.20
N THR A 461 -5.86 14.65 26.53
CA THR A 461 -6.64 15.89 26.51
C THR A 461 -7.85 15.76 27.44
N TYR A 462 -8.43 16.86 27.91
CA TYR A 462 -9.75 16.80 28.54
C TYR A 462 -10.81 16.18 27.61
N MET A 463 -11.84 15.55 28.19
CA MET A 463 -12.84 14.78 27.45
C MET A 463 -13.49 15.57 26.30
N ASN A 464 -13.84 16.83 26.52
CA ASN A 464 -14.43 17.69 25.50
C ASN A 464 -13.47 18.05 24.34
N LEU A 465 -12.18 17.73 24.47
CA LEU A 465 -11.14 17.96 23.48
C LEU A 465 -10.57 16.67 22.88
N SER A 466 -11.13 15.49 23.22
CA SER A 466 -10.64 14.20 22.71
C SER A 466 -10.59 14.13 21.19
N GLY A 467 -11.48 14.84 20.48
CA GLY A 467 -11.47 14.89 19.02
C GLY A 467 -10.19 15.47 18.42
N GLU A 468 -9.51 16.41 19.09
CA GLU A 468 -8.23 16.95 18.62
C GLU A 468 -7.14 15.87 18.57
N SER A 469 -7.13 15.01 19.59
CA SER A 469 -6.15 13.94 19.72
C SER A 469 -6.42 12.85 18.68
N ILE A 470 -7.67 12.36 18.60
CA ILE A 470 -8.07 11.33 17.64
C ILE A 470 -7.82 11.79 16.19
N ARG A 471 -8.17 13.04 15.86
CA ARG A 471 -7.93 13.61 14.54
C ARG A 471 -6.45 13.67 14.19
N ALA A 472 -5.60 14.13 15.12
CA ALA A 472 -4.16 14.19 14.92
C ALA A 472 -3.53 12.81 14.68
N ALA A 473 -4.05 11.74 15.29
CA ALA A 473 -3.61 10.37 15.03
C ALA A 473 -4.14 9.84 13.68
N ALA A 474 -5.43 10.08 13.38
CA ALA A 474 -6.05 9.68 12.13
C ALA A 474 -5.35 10.30 10.92
N ASP A 475 -5.05 11.61 10.95
CA ASP A 475 -4.35 12.30 9.85
C ASP A 475 -2.92 11.76 9.66
N PHE A 476 -2.19 11.54 10.76
CA PHE A 476 -0.80 11.08 10.69
C PHE A 476 -0.68 9.64 10.17
N TYR A 477 -1.52 8.73 10.66
CA TYR A 477 -1.50 7.32 10.26
C TYR A 477 -2.38 7.03 9.04
N LYS A 478 -3.03 8.06 8.47
CA LYS A 478 -3.96 7.98 7.33
C LYS A 478 -5.09 6.97 7.58
N VAL A 479 -5.67 7.04 8.78
CA VAL A 479 -6.73 6.13 9.24
C VAL A 479 -8.08 6.78 9.04
N GLU A 480 -8.95 6.07 8.34
CA GLU A 480 -10.28 6.52 8.04
C GLU A 480 -11.22 6.30 9.24
N PRO A 481 -12.30 7.11 9.41
CA PRO A 481 -13.20 6.99 10.57
C PRO A 481 -13.75 5.58 10.83
N GLU A 482 -14.04 4.82 9.77
CA GLU A 482 -14.52 3.43 9.87
C GLU A 482 -13.50 2.47 10.53
N ASP A 483 -12.21 2.79 10.45
CA ASP A 483 -11.08 2.05 11.03
C ASP A 483 -10.68 2.60 12.42
N ILE A 484 -11.48 3.52 12.98
CA ILE A 484 -11.28 4.10 14.31
C ILE A 484 -12.35 3.56 15.27
N LEU A 485 -11.95 2.67 16.17
CA LEU A 485 -12.78 2.19 17.26
C LEU A 485 -12.66 3.09 18.49
N ILE A 486 -13.80 3.64 18.95
CA ILE A 486 -13.87 4.45 20.17
C ILE A 486 -14.54 3.67 21.32
N ILE A 487 -13.88 3.56 22.45
CA ILE A 487 -14.39 2.93 23.68
C ILE A 487 -14.64 4.01 24.75
N TYR A 488 -15.86 4.10 25.28
CA TYR A 488 -16.25 5.17 26.20
C TYR A 488 -17.44 4.79 27.11
N ASP A 489 -17.67 5.60 28.15
CA ASP A 489 -18.74 5.39 29.12
C ASP A 489 -20.14 5.75 28.60
N ASP A 490 -21.14 5.08 29.16
CA ASP A 490 -22.53 5.30 28.82
C ASP A 490 -23.45 5.12 30.03
N ILE A 491 -23.98 6.24 30.52
CA ILE A 491 -24.92 6.28 31.64
C ILE A 491 -26.24 5.56 31.34
N SER A 492 -26.61 5.40 30.06
CA SER A 492 -27.89 4.75 29.69
C SER A 492 -27.82 3.22 29.72
N LEU A 493 -26.68 2.65 30.11
CA LEU A 493 -26.43 1.23 30.22
C LEU A 493 -25.97 0.90 31.64
N GLU A 494 -26.52 -0.16 32.20
CA GLU A 494 -26.11 -0.65 33.52
C GLU A 494 -24.66 -1.18 33.49
N PRO A 495 -23.94 -1.15 34.63
CA PRO A 495 -22.62 -1.79 34.74
C PRO A 495 -22.70 -3.27 34.31
N GLY A 496 -21.66 -3.77 33.65
CA GLY A 496 -21.67 -5.12 33.06
C GLY A 496 -22.23 -5.20 31.63
N MET A 497 -22.92 -4.15 31.15
CA MET A 497 -23.49 -4.12 29.80
C MET A 497 -22.61 -3.38 28.81
N LEU A 498 -22.44 -3.96 27.62
CA LEU A 498 -21.84 -3.28 26.48
C LEU A 498 -22.89 -3.02 25.39
N ARG A 499 -22.75 -1.91 24.68
CA ARG A 499 -23.46 -1.69 23.43
C ARG A 499 -22.51 -1.30 22.32
N ILE A 500 -22.51 -2.07 21.26
CA ILE A 500 -21.63 -1.87 20.11
C ILE A 500 -22.46 -1.28 18.97
N ARG A 501 -21.89 -0.27 18.29
CA ARG A 501 -22.52 0.42 17.18
C ARG A 501 -21.48 0.78 16.11
N LYS A 502 -21.85 0.62 14.84
CA LYS A 502 -21.08 1.09 13.68
C LYS A 502 -21.13 2.62 13.50
N LYS A 503 -22.18 3.28 13.99
CA LYS A 503 -22.43 4.72 13.86
C LYS A 503 -23.49 5.25 14.84
N GLY A 504 -23.69 6.57 14.87
CA GLY A 504 -24.75 7.24 15.64
C GLY A 504 -24.33 8.58 16.27
N SER A 505 -25.30 9.34 16.74
CA SER A 505 -25.05 10.65 17.36
C SER A 505 -24.25 10.54 18.67
N ALA A 506 -23.81 11.69 19.19
CA ALA A 506 -23.04 11.74 20.42
C ALA A 506 -23.82 11.34 21.70
N GLY A 507 -25.16 11.29 21.64
CA GLY A 507 -25.97 10.90 22.80
C GLY A 507 -25.74 11.73 24.05
N GLY A 508 -25.29 12.98 23.92
CA GLY A 508 -24.95 13.87 25.03
C GLY A 508 -23.49 13.80 25.50
N HIS A 509 -22.73 12.77 25.14
CA HIS A 509 -21.36 12.56 25.59
C HIS A 509 -20.36 13.55 24.95
N ASN A 510 -19.64 14.32 25.77
CA ASN A 510 -18.79 15.42 25.29
C ASN A 510 -17.57 14.96 24.47
N GLY A 511 -16.97 13.82 24.79
CA GLY A 511 -15.89 13.22 23.98
C GLY A 511 -16.33 12.85 22.56
N ILE A 512 -17.44 12.13 22.43
CA ILE A 512 -18.02 11.80 21.12
C ILE A 512 -18.47 13.05 20.36
N LYS A 513 -19.05 14.08 21.02
CA LYS A 513 -19.32 15.37 20.36
C LYS A 513 -18.05 15.97 19.75
N SER A 514 -16.96 15.95 20.52
CA SER A 514 -15.64 16.44 20.08
C SER A 514 -15.12 15.64 18.88
N ILE A 515 -15.17 14.31 18.94
CA ILE A 515 -14.69 13.43 17.87
C ILE A 515 -15.50 13.62 16.58
N ILE A 516 -16.84 13.63 16.66
CA ILE A 516 -17.70 13.88 15.50
C ILE A 516 -17.39 15.23 14.87
N LYS A 517 -17.18 16.28 15.69
CA LYS A 517 -16.82 17.61 15.20
C LYS A 517 -15.49 17.60 14.42
N HIS A 518 -14.48 16.87 14.88
CA HIS A 518 -13.15 16.88 14.25
C HIS A 518 -13.00 15.89 13.10
N LEU A 519 -13.67 14.73 13.15
CA LEU A 519 -13.70 13.76 12.06
C LEU A 519 -14.69 14.13 10.96
N GLY A 520 -15.63 15.05 11.22
CA GLY A 520 -16.63 15.50 10.25
C GLY A 520 -17.75 14.50 9.96
N CYS A 521 -17.82 13.38 10.70
CA CYS A 521 -18.84 12.35 10.55
C CYS A 521 -19.10 11.63 11.88
N ASP A 522 -20.17 10.84 11.93
CA ASP A 522 -20.54 10.00 13.06
C ASP A 522 -20.47 8.49 12.75
N THR A 523 -19.81 8.16 11.63
CA THR A 523 -19.66 6.80 11.09
C THR A 523 -18.30 6.24 11.46
N PHE A 524 -18.22 5.77 12.70
CA PHE A 524 -17.06 5.08 13.26
C PHE A 524 -17.51 4.06 14.32
N PRO A 525 -16.88 2.87 14.37
CA PRO A 525 -17.14 1.86 15.39
C PRO A 525 -17.03 2.40 16.81
N ARG A 526 -17.93 1.96 17.68
CA ARG A 526 -17.86 2.31 19.09
C ARG A 526 -18.32 1.19 20.01
N ILE A 527 -17.62 1.02 21.12
CA ILE A 527 -18.03 0.21 22.27
C ILE A 527 -18.45 1.17 23.38
N ARG A 528 -19.74 1.12 23.74
CA ARG A 528 -20.32 1.86 24.86
C ARG A 528 -20.30 0.96 26.08
N VAL A 529 -19.59 1.36 27.12
CA VAL A 529 -19.48 0.60 28.38
C VAL A 529 -20.45 1.20 29.39
N GLY A 530 -21.37 0.37 29.89
CA GLY A 530 -22.34 0.81 30.87
C GLY A 530 -21.71 1.18 32.20
N ILE A 531 -22.08 2.36 32.70
CA ILE A 531 -21.62 2.87 34.00
C ILE A 531 -22.75 3.02 35.01
N GLY A 532 -23.97 2.61 34.63
CA GLY A 532 -25.19 2.76 35.42
C GLY A 532 -25.67 4.20 35.49
N GLY A 533 -26.92 4.41 35.87
CA GLY A 533 -27.39 5.73 36.26
C GLY A 533 -28.90 5.93 36.14
N GLU A 534 -29.65 5.56 37.18
CA GLU A 534 -30.79 6.38 37.56
C GLU A 534 -30.22 7.58 38.32
N LYS A 535 -30.25 8.77 37.70
CA LYS A 535 -29.88 10.00 38.41
C LYS A 535 -30.78 10.12 39.64
N HIS A 536 -30.20 10.22 40.83
CA HIS A 536 -30.97 10.70 41.97
C HIS A 536 -31.55 12.08 41.63
N PRO A 537 -32.83 12.37 41.96
CA PRO A 537 -33.43 13.66 41.65
C PRO A 537 -32.56 14.81 42.18
N GLY A 538 -31.97 15.60 41.28
CA GLY A 538 -31.10 16.74 41.61
C GLY A 538 -29.58 16.52 41.49
N GLN A 539 -29.09 15.32 41.17
CA GLN A 539 -27.65 15.06 40.98
C GLN A 539 -27.16 15.54 39.60
N ASP A 540 -26.07 16.32 39.57
CA ASP A 540 -25.42 16.70 38.32
C ASP A 540 -24.82 15.46 37.62
N LEU A 541 -25.04 15.37 36.32
CA LEU A 541 -24.47 14.32 35.48
C LEU A 541 -22.94 14.34 35.53
N ALA A 542 -22.34 15.53 35.64
CA ALA A 542 -20.89 15.68 35.73
C ALA A 542 -20.33 15.01 36.99
N ASP A 543 -20.96 15.24 38.15
CA ASP A 543 -20.52 14.64 39.42
C ASP A 543 -20.63 13.13 39.41
N TYR A 544 -21.68 12.59 38.79
CA TYR A 544 -21.89 11.14 38.70
C TYR A 544 -20.82 10.45 37.85
N VAL A 545 -20.52 10.96 36.65
CA VAL A 545 -19.51 10.33 35.76
C VAL A 545 -18.09 10.49 36.30
N LEU A 546 -17.85 11.50 37.14
CA LEU A 546 -16.57 11.68 37.84
C LEU A 546 -16.49 10.86 39.14
N GLY A 547 -17.55 10.14 39.54
CA GLY A 547 -17.57 9.26 40.70
C GLY A 547 -16.95 7.87 40.46
N HIS A 548 -16.62 7.15 41.53
CA HIS A 548 -16.02 5.82 41.52
C HIS A 548 -17.04 4.68 41.67
N PHE A 549 -16.79 3.54 41.03
CA PHE A 549 -17.65 2.36 41.14
C PHE A 549 -17.63 1.80 42.57
N SER A 550 -18.79 1.36 43.07
CA SER A 550 -18.91 0.61 44.32
C SER A 550 -18.26 -0.78 44.19
N GLY A 551 -18.16 -1.53 45.29
CA GLY A 551 -17.58 -2.88 45.28
C GLY A 551 -18.27 -3.82 44.30
N GLU A 552 -19.61 -3.87 44.34
CA GLU A 552 -20.42 -4.72 43.47
C GLU A 552 -20.36 -4.26 41.99
N GLU A 553 -20.34 -2.95 41.76
CA GLU A 553 -20.24 -2.42 40.38
C GLU A 553 -18.87 -2.66 39.76
N LYS A 554 -17.80 -2.76 40.55
CA LYS A 554 -16.45 -3.07 40.05
C LYS A 554 -16.36 -4.48 39.46
N GLU A 555 -17.01 -5.47 40.08
CA GLU A 555 -17.02 -6.84 39.55
C GLU A 555 -17.74 -6.91 38.20
N LEU A 556 -18.90 -6.24 38.09
CA LEU A 556 -19.62 -6.11 36.83
C LEU A 556 -18.81 -5.35 35.78
N LEU A 557 -18.08 -4.31 36.21
CA LEU A 557 -17.21 -3.55 35.33
C LEU A 557 -16.07 -4.42 34.79
N ASP A 558 -15.41 -5.22 35.64
CA ASP A 558 -14.34 -6.10 35.22
C ASP A 558 -14.80 -7.09 34.14
N GLU A 559 -16.00 -7.67 34.31
CA GLU A 559 -16.62 -8.52 33.30
C GLU A 559 -16.91 -7.74 31.99
N ALA A 560 -17.38 -6.49 32.09
CA ALA A 560 -17.60 -5.64 30.93
C ALA A 560 -16.29 -5.30 30.19
N LEU A 561 -15.20 -5.07 30.91
CA LEU A 561 -13.89 -4.79 30.32
C LEU A 561 -13.35 -6.01 29.58
N ASP A 562 -13.49 -7.22 30.13
CA ASP A 562 -13.11 -8.45 29.44
C ASP A 562 -13.93 -8.69 28.16
N LYS A 563 -15.24 -8.41 28.21
CA LYS A 563 -16.08 -8.44 27.02
C LYS A 563 -15.66 -7.36 26.00
N ALA A 564 -15.24 -6.18 26.48
CA ALA A 564 -14.83 -5.08 25.61
C ALA A 564 -13.51 -5.40 24.89
N VAL A 565 -12.57 -6.09 25.56
CA VAL A 565 -11.34 -6.61 24.93
C VAL A 565 -11.69 -7.58 23.82
N LYS A 566 -12.52 -8.60 24.09
CA LYS A 566 -12.92 -9.58 23.08
C LYS A 566 -13.68 -8.94 21.91
N ALA A 567 -14.53 -7.96 22.21
CA ALA A 567 -15.22 -7.18 21.19
C ALA A 567 -14.23 -6.35 20.35
N ALA A 568 -13.24 -5.71 20.97
CA ALA A 568 -12.24 -4.92 20.28
C ALA A 568 -11.34 -5.78 19.38
N GLN A 569 -11.00 -7.00 19.80
CA GLN A 569 -10.29 -7.99 18.98
C GLN A 569 -11.07 -8.35 17.72
N LEU A 570 -12.36 -8.67 17.86
CA LEU A 570 -13.24 -8.96 16.73
C LEU A 570 -13.38 -7.75 15.80
N ILE A 571 -13.58 -6.55 16.35
CA ILE A 571 -13.68 -5.32 15.54
C ILE A 571 -12.35 -5.02 14.82
N ALA A 572 -11.20 -5.25 15.46
CA ALA A 572 -9.90 -5.13 14.81
C ALA A 572 -9.78 -6.08 13.63
N ALA A 573 -10.34 -7.29 13.72
CA ALA A 573 -10.44 -8.27 12.65
C ALA A 573 -11.60 -8.03 11.64
N ASP A 574 -12.25 -6.86 11.66
CA ASP A 574 -13.42 -6.51 10.83
C ASP A 574 -14.70 -7.29 11.10
N GLU A 575 -14.77 -8.01 12.22
CA GLU A 575 -15.91 -8.83 12.64
C GLU A 575 -16.83 -8.07 13.61
N ILE A 576 -17.14 -6.80 13.32
CA ILE A 576 -17.98 -5.96 14.21
C ILE A 576 -19.41 -6.50 14.38
N ASP A 577 -19.98 -7.15 13.36
CA ASP A 577 -21.30 -7.77 13.48
C ASP A 577 -21.27 -8.94 14.47
N GLU A 578 -20.18 -9.71 14.49
CA GLU A 578 -20.01 -10.78 15.47
C GLU A 578 -19.77 -10.23 16.87
N ALA A 579 -18.98 -9.16 16.99
CA ALA A 579 -18.82 -8.44 18.25
C ALA A 579 -20.18 -7.95 18.77
N MET A 580 -21.02 -7.39 17.90
CA MET A 580 -22.37 -6.95 18.22
C MET A 580 -23.25 -8.12 18.66
N ASN A 581 -23.22 -9.25 17.96
CA ASN A 581 -24.04 -10.41 18.29
C ASN A 581 -23.65 -11.05 19.63
N ARG A 582 -22.35 -11.19 19.90
CA ARG A 582 -21.84 -11.87 21.09
C ARG A 582 -21.86 -10.99 22.34
N TYR A 583 -21.54 -9.71 22.20
CA TYR A 583 -21.23 -8.86 23.35
C TYR A 583 -22.14 -7.63 23.49
N SER A 584 -22.85 -7.20 22.45
CA SER A 584 -23.74 -6.03 22.55
C SER A 584 -25.12 -6.42 23.10
N VAL A 585 -25.59 -5.70 24.11
CA VAL A 585 -26.97 -5.82 24.57
C VAL A 585 -27.96 -5.33 23.50
N GLY A 586 -29.01 -6.13 23.27
CA GLY A 586 -30.10 -5.81 22.35
C GLY A 586 -30.87 -4.53 22.75
N LYS A 587 -31.68 -3.98 21.83
CA LYS A 587 -32.61 -2.90 22.20
C LYS A 587 -33.64 -3.47 23.18
N LYS A 588 -33.68 -3.00 24.43
CA LYS A 588 -34.89 -3.11 25.26
C LYS A 588 -36.03 -2.52 24.42
N LYS A 589 -37.05 -3.32 24.07
CA LYS A 589 -38.33 -2.77 23.59
C LYS A 589 -38.78 -1.80 24.69
N ARG A 590 -38.86 -0.50 24.39
CA ARG A 590 -39.58 0.43 25.26
C ARG A 590 -40.98 -0.16 25.41
N ALA A 591 -41.34 -0.58 26.62
CA ALA A 591 -42.73 -0.84 26.93
C ALA A 591 -43.48 0.44 26.53
N LYS A 592 -44.49 0.30 25.67
CA LYS A 592 -45.45 1.37 25.43
C LYS A 592 -46.02 1.71 26.80
N VAL A 593 -45.67 2.89 27.31
CA VAL A 593 -46.49 3.53 28.32
C VAL A 593 -47.80 3.82 27.60
N ASN A 594 -48.83 3.05 27.93
CA ASN A 594 -50.18 3.42 27.59
C ASN A 594 -50.47 4.70 28.37
N GLU A 595 -50.58 5.82 27.65
CA GLU A 595 -51.41 6.92 28.10
C GLU A 595 -52.86 6.45 28.04
N GLU A 596 -53.46 6.22 29.20
CA GLU A 596 -54.90 6.36 29.40
C GLU A 596 -55.11 7.40 30.51
N VAL A 597 -55.70 8.52 30.06
CA VAL A 597 -56.56 9.52 30.73
C VAL A 597 -56.44 9.72 32.24
#